data_AF-A0A7C5BIF8-F1
#
_entry.id   AF-A0A7C5BIF8-F1
#
_cell.length_a   1.000
_cell.length_b   1.000
_cell.length_c   1.000
_cell.angle_alpha   90.00
_cell.angle_beta   90.00
_cell.angle_gamma   90.00
#
_symmetry.space_group_name_H-M   'P 1'
#
loop_
_entity.id
_entity.type
_entity.pdbx_description
1 polymer ?
#
loop_
_entity_poly.entity_id
_entity_poly.type
_entity_poly.pdbx_seq_one_letter_code
_entity_poly.pdbx_strand_id
1 'polypeptide(L)'
;MTEIDETTLVLVAHLDMELEKLTGRSGDRTKVLDDISLQLIEGETLGIIGESGSGKSVLLKAIAGLVPVNSGAVYFETPPEFMYRAGKLEKDHIQEDNKAQGSGTHAAGSISPELSDLRKNFSLIGKSLRKTRKSRKEIYFVFQGSRTAIDPKKTVWDTIAESFRRGTDLNRSEIDLRIKEVAAAAGLRDSDLQKYPNDMNVEELQIVNIARALAVEPKLLILDDPTSDMDISAKAQILNTLRDYQYSRGMSYIVASNDLNVIRVLSDRVAVMYLGKIVEYSTLSNIYSGMLHPYTKMLISNSLTLESGKGLIDGQIGDRSPVIPIIPSGCAFHTRCPVAFKNCGWTAFEIAPLIREIMILNRNTDLSNFPPYHEIIADSETNSLKITFEGGTHISYEFVGELNRLIEARILLEGGTPLQAVESVAVSPGGDFVTIQLLKPRVPRLMEVKPDHFASCFQYGGLEDYPEKEPQARTSEEES
;
A
#
# COMPACT_ATOMS: atom_id res chain seq x y z
N MET A 1 10.35 -10.00 -7.15
CA MET A 1 10.81 -9.88 -8.55
C MET A 1 12.11 -10.65 -8.67
N THR A 2 12.19 -11.60 -9.59
CA THR A 2 13.36 -12.49 -9.78
C THR A 2 14.28 -12.03 -10.90
N GLU A 3 13.80 -11.13 -11.76
CA GLU A 3 14.55 -10.57 -12.88
C GLU A 3 14.51 -9.04 -12.79
N ILE A 4 15.64 -8.41 -13.08
CA ILE A 4 15.79 -6.96 -13.21
C ILE A 4 16.12 -6.70 -14.66
N ASP A 5 15.35 -5.82 -15.30
CA ASP A 5 15.59 -5.45 -16.69
C ASP A 5 16.90 -4.67 -16.82
N GLU A 6 17.66 -4.89 -17.90
CA GLU A 6 18.91 -4.18 -18.18
C GLU A 6 18.72 -2.65 -18.27
N THR A 7 17.50 -2.21 -18.56
CA THR A 7 17.12 -0.79 -18.69
C THR A 7 16.42 -0.24 -17.44
N THR A 8 16.50 -0.93 -16.31
CA THR A 8 15.90 -0.47 -15.04
C THR A 8 16.51 0.85 -14.58
N LEU A 9 15.69 1.90 -14.53
CA LEU A 9 16.09 3.22 -14.04
C LEU A 9 15.98 3.32 -12.52
N VAL A 10 14.88 2.80 -11.96
CA VAL A 10 14.62 2.79 -10.51
C VAL A 10 14.34 1.38 -10.04
N LEU A 11 15.04 0.94 -8.99
CA LEU A 11 14.67 -0.24 -8.21
C LEU A 11 14.32 0.19 -6.78
N VAL A 12 13.09 -0.10 -6.36
CA VAL A 12 12.70 -0.10 -4.95
C VAL A 12 12.85 -1.53 -4.45
N ALA A 13 13.72 -1.74 -3.48
CA ALA A 13 14.00 -3.06 -2.94
C ALA A 13 13.56 -3.11 -1.48
N HIS A 14 12.50 -3.89 -1.21
CA HIS A 14 12.14 -4.36 0.12
C HIS A 14 11.97 -3.22 1.15
N LEU A 15 11.28 -2.15 0.73
CA LEU A 15 11.17 -0.92 1.51
C LEU A 15 10.12 -1.07 2.63
N ASP A 16 10.53 -0.89 3.88
CA ASP A 16 9.62 -0.78 5.03
C ASP A 16 9.70 0.59 5.70
N MET A 17 8.55 1.05 6.19
CA MET A 17 8.45 2.28 6.95
C MET A 17 7.37 2.18 8.03
N GLU A 18 7.72 2.62 9.23
CA GLU A 18 6.84 2.74 10.38
C GLU A 18 6.79 4.19 10.86
N LEU A 19 5.62 4.63 11.32
CA LEU A 19 5.43 5.92 11.98
C LEU A 19 4.97 5.71 13.42
N GLU A 20 5.49 6.53 14.33
CA GLU A 20 4.99 6.61 15.70
C GLU A 20 3.59 7.24 15.70
N LYS A 21 2.66 6.64 16.44
CA LYS A 21 1.29 7.16 16.55
C LYS A 21 1.30 8.45 17.37
N LEU A 22 0.77 9.53 16.78
CA LEU A 22 0.64 10.84 17.44
C LEU A 22 -0.33 10.84 18.64
N THR A 23 -1.24 9.87 18.70
CA THR A 23 -2.32 9.78 19.70
C THR A 23 -2.18 8.56 20.63
N GLY A 24 -1.11 7.78 20.51
CA GLY A 24 -0.87 6.57 21.32
C GLY A 24 0.07 6.82 22.50
N ARG A 25 0.12 5.87 23.45
CA ARG A 25 1.21 5.78 24.45
C ARG A 25 2.56 5.77 23.71
N SER A 26 3.57 6.39 24.31
CA SER A 26 4.94 6.44 23.76
C SER A 26 5.42 5.04 23.35
N GLY A 27 5.68 4.82 22.06
CA GLY A 27 6.19 3.56 21.50
C GLY A 27 5.25 2.79 20.56
N ASP A 28 3.99 3.17 20.40
CA ASP A 28 3.07 2.51 19.46
C ASP A 28 3.38 2.94 18.00
N ARG A 29 3.74 1.98 17.14
CA ARG A 29 4.18 2.20 15.75
C ARG A 29 3.19 1.59 14.78
N THR A 30 2.90 2.31 13.70
CA THR A 30 2.06 1.82 12.61
C THR A 30 2.90 1.63 11.36
N LYS A 31 2.79 0.45 10.75
CA LYS A 31 3.45 0.16 9.47
C LYS A 31 2.73 0.88 8.36
N VAL A 32 3.45 1.77 7.67
CA VAL A 32 2.94 2.63 6.59
C VAL A 32 3.37 2.10 5.22
N LEU A 33 4.56 1.49 5.15
CA LEU A 33 5.04 0.73 4.00
C LEU A 33 5.51 -0.65 4.50
N ASP A 34 5.08 -1.71 3.82
CA ASP A 34 5.31 -3.09 4.20
C ASP A 34 5.81 -3.89 3.00
N ASP A 35 7.13 -4.11 2.98
CA ASP A 35 7.88 -4.90 2.01
C ASP A 35 7.61 -4.48 0.55
N ILE A 36 7.76 -3.18 0.27
CA ILE A 36 7.51 -2.66 -1.08
C ILE A 36 8.71 -2.97 -1.99
N SER A 37 8.45 -3.70 -3.07
CA SER A 37 9.42 -3.94 -4.14
C SER A 37 8.81 -3.63 -5.51
N LEU A 38 9.46 -2.76 -6.28
CA LEU A 38 8.98 -2.24 -7.56
C LEU A 38 10.17 -1.90 -8.47
N GLN A 39 9.99 -1.99 -9.79
CA GLN A 39 10.92 -1.42 -10.77
C GLN A 39 10.21 -0.42 -11.68
N LEU A 40 11.00 0.53 -12.19
CA LEU A 40 10.66 1.42 -13.28
C LEU A 40 11.73 1.28 -14.37
N ILE A 41 11.30 0.97 -15.59
CA ILE A 41 12.17 0.93 -16.76
C ILE A 41 12.40 2.36 -17.29
N GLU A 42 13.57 2.64 -17.85
CA GLU A 42 13.87 3.93 -18.47
C GLU A 42 12.90 4.23 -19.64
N GLY A 43 12.32 5.43 -19.63
CA GLY A 43 11.30 5.88 -20.58
C GLY A 43 9.88 5.38 -20.28
N GLU A 44 9.70 4.55 -19.25
CA GLU A 44 8.40 4.01 -18.84
C GLU A 44 7.69 4.94 -17.84
N THR A 45 6.38 4.80 -17.72
CA THR A 45 5.60 5.32 -16.59
C THR A 45 5.05 4.21 -15.71
N LEU A 46 5.41 4.24 -14.42
CA LEU A 46 4.81 3.42 -13.38
C LEU A 46 3.66 4.17 -12.68
N GLY A 47 2.44 3.66 -12.84
CA GLY A 47 1.26 4.10 -12.11
C GLY A 47 1.13 3.42 -10.76
N ILE A 48 0.79 4.17 -9.72
CA ILE A 48 0.47 3.66 -8.39
C ILE A 48 -0.97 4.05 -8.06
N ILE A 49 -1.81 3.06 -7.81
CA ILE A 49 -3.22 3.28 -7.48
C ILE A 49 -3.62 2.62 -6.17
N GLY A 50 -4.57 3.22 -5.47
CA GLY A 50 -5.18 2.68 -4.27
C GLY A 50 -6.12 3.70 -3.66
N GLU A 51 -6.83 3.35 -2.61
CA GLU A 51 -7.70 4.28 -1.86
C GLU A 51 -6.88 5.35 -1.14
N SER A 52 -7.54 6.43 -0.71
CA SER A 52 -6.92 7.41 0.17
C SER A 52 -6.37 6.74 1.43
N GLY A 53 -5.18 7.13 1.87
CA GLY A 53 -4.53 6.52 3.04
C GLY A 53 -3.84 5.18 2.78
N SER A 54 -3.82 4.66 1.54
CA SER A 54 -3.15 3.38 1.24
C SER A 54 -1.63 3.43 1.30
N GLY A 55 -1.01 4.62 1.39
CA GLY A 55 0.45 4.81 1.52
C GLY A 55 1.15 5.38 0.28
N LYS A 56 0.42 5.70 -0.81
CA LYS A 56 1.00 6.16 -2.10
C LYS A 56 1.94 7.36 -1.97
N SER A 57 1.48 8.44 -1.37
CA SER A 57 2.28 9.67 -1.20
C SER A 57 3.49 9.45 -0.30
N VAL A 58 3.39 8.54 0.68
CA VAL A 58 4.53 8.16 1.54
C VAL A 58 5.55 7.37 0.74
N LEU A 59 5.10 6.42 -0.09
CA LEU A 59 5.96 5.65 -0.98
C LEU A 59 6.71 6.56 -1.97
N LEU A 60 6.00 7.49 -2.64
CA LEU A 60 6.64 8.44 -3.56
C LEU A 60 7.72 9.29 -2.86
N LYS A 61 7.41 9.81 -1.66
CA LYS A 61 8.38 10.57 -0.85
C LYS A 61 9.57 9.71 -0.44
N ALA A 62 9.36 8.43 -0.14
CA ALA A 62 10.43 7.50 0.21
C ALA A 62 11.34 7.21 -1.00
N ILE A 63 10.76 7.00 -2.19
CA ILE A 63 11.50 6.85 -3.45
C ILE A 63 12.34 8.09 -3.75
N ALA A 64 11.79 9.28 -3.54
CA ALA A 64 12.51 10.55 -3.69
C ALA A 64 13.54 10.82 -2.57
N GLY A 65 13.62 9.95 -1.56
CA GLY A 65 14.45 10.11 -0.37
C GLY A 65 14.13 11.36 0.43
N LEU A 66 12.86 11.76 0.48
CA LEU A 66 12.34 12.91 1.24
C LEU A 66 11.89 12.52 2.66
N VAL A 67 11.70 11.23 2.93
CA VAL A 67 11.38 10.68 4.24
C VAL A 67 12.37 9.57 4.62
N PRO A 68 12.69 9.39 5.91
CA PRO A 68 13.48 8.25 6.36
C PRO A 68 12.66 6.96 6.25
N VAL A 69 13.35 5.84 6.04
CA VAL A 69 12.76 4.49 6.03
C VAL A 69 13.48 3.62 7.04
N ASN A 70 12.82 2.55 7.48
CA ASN A 70 13.34 1.63 8.51
C ASN A 70 14.30 0.60 7.90
N SER A 71 13.93 0.04 6.75
CA SER A 71 14.69 -0.99 6.03
C SER A 71 14.52 -0.81 4.51
N GLY A 72 15.29 -1.59 3.75
CA GLY A 72 15.29 -1.55 2.30
C GLY A 72 16.10 -0.40 1.72
N ALA A 73 16.05 -0.30 0.39
CA ALA A 73 16.82 0.68 -0.35
C ALA A 73 16.12 1.08 -1.66
N VAL A 74 16.50 2.26 -2.17
CA VAL A 74 16.06 2.76 -3.47
C VAL A 74 17.30 3.01 -4.31
N TYR A 75 17.40 2.35 -5.46
CA TYR A 75 18.51 2.49 -6.39
C TYR A 75 18.05 3.27 -7.62
N PHE A 76 18.86 4.20 -8.08
CA PHE A 76 18.59 5.06 -9.23
C PHE A 76 19.84 5.19 -10.09
N GLU A 77 19.70 5.00 -11.40
CA GLU A 77 20.82 4.97 -12.36
C GLU A 77 21.99 4.09 -11.89
N THR A 78 21.65 2.98 -11.25
CA THR A 78 22.63 2.02 -10.75
C THR A 78 22.76 0.91 -11.78
N PRO A 79 23.97 0.44 -12.11
CA PRO A 79 24.11 -0.65 -13.07
C PRO A 79 23.27 -1.89 -12.66
N PRO A 80 22.57 -2.55 -13.61
CA PRO A 80 21.61 -3.61 -13.31
C PRO A 80 22.19 -4.76 -12.49
N GLU A 81 23.47 -5.09 -12.64
CA GLU A 81 24.13 -6.15 -11.88
C GLU A 81 24.22 -5.84 -10.38
N PHE A 82 24.39 -4.57 -10.01
CA PHE A 82 24.38 -4.14 -8.60
C PHE A 82 22.97 -4.05 -8.06
N MET A 83 22.01 -3.60 -8.87
CA MET A 83 20.59 -3.63 -8.51
C MET A 83 20.14 -5.07 -8.22
N TYR A 84 20.52 -6.03 -9.05
CA TYR A 84 20.15 -7.44 -8.91
C TYR A 84 20.72 -8.04 -7.63
N ARG A 85 22.02 -7.84 -7.40
CA ARG A 85 22.68 -8.30 -6.17
C ARG A 85 22.07 -7.66 -4.93
N ALA A 86 21.81 -6.35 -4.98
CA ALA A 86 21.18 -5.63 -3.89
C ALA A 86 19.79 -6.20 -3.57
N GLY A 87 18.91 -6.32 -4.57
CA GLY A 87 17.56 -6.86 -4.38
C GLY A 87 17.56 -8.26 -3.76
N LYS A 88 18.50 -9.13 -4.18
CA LYS A 88 18.66 -10.45 -3.58
C LYS A 88 19.10 -10.39 -2.12
N LEU A 89 20.13 -9.61 -1.81
CA LEU A 89 20.64 -9.48 -0.44
C LEU A 89 19.62 -8.83 0.51
N GLU A 90 18.84 -7.86 0.01
CA GLU A 90 17.74 -7.24 0.75
C GLU A 90 16.66 -8.28 1.11
N LYS A 91 16.28 -9.12 0.14
CA LYS A 91 15.35 -10.23 0.36
C LYS A 91 15.85 -11.19 1.43
N ASP A 92 17.11 -11.60 1.33
CA ASP A 92 17.73 -12.55 2.26
C ASP A 92 17.75 -11.97 3.68
N HIS A 93 18.12 -10.69 3.83
CA HIS A 93 18.11 -9.97 5.11
C HIS A 93 16.71 -9.89 5.75
N ILE A 94 15.67 -9.57 4.97
CA ILE A 94 14.29 -9.56 5.47
C ILE A 94 13.84 -10.96 5.92
N GLN A 95 14.25 -12.01 5.22
CA GLN A 95 13.88 -13.38 5.60
C GLN A 95 14.55 -13.81 6.91
N GLU A 96 15.79 -13.40 7.15
CA GLU A 96 16.50 -13.64 8.41
C GLU A 96 15.86 -12.85 9.57
N ASP A 97 15.54 -11.58 9.35
CA ASP A 97 14.88 -10.73 10.34
C ASP A 97 13.51 -11.28 10.77
N ASN A 98 12.70 -11.71 9.80
CA ASN A 98 11.39 -12.31 10.10
C ASN A 98 11.52 -13.63 10.87
N LYS A 99 12.55 -14.45 10.58
CA LYS A 99 12.81 -15.69 11.33
C LYS A 99 13.24 -15.40 12.77
N ALA A 100 14.09 -14.40 12.98
CA ALA A 100 14.56 -14.02 14.32
C ALA A 100 13.44 -13.45 15.20
N GLN A 101 12.51 -12.68 14.60
CA GLN A 101 11.33 -12.16 15.29
C GLN A 101 10.36 -13.28 15.71
N GLY A 102 10.19 -14.33 14.89
CA GLY A 102 9.33 -15.48 15.21
C GLY A 102 9.92 -16.48 16.23
N SER A 103 11.20 -16.35 16.62
CA SER A 103 11.85 -17.24 17.59
C SER A 103 12.07 -16.61 18.97
N GLY A 104 11.51 -15.43 19.25
CA GLY A 104 11.65 -14.73 20.54
C GLY A 104 13.07 -14.22 20.85
N THR A 105 13.97 -14.23 19.86
CA THR A 105 15.34 -13.74 19.98
C THR A 105 15.46 -12.35 19.37
N HIS A 106 15.59 -11.30 20.20
CA HIS A 106 15.71 -9.89 19.77
C HIS A 106 17.01 -9.53 19.01
N ALA A 107 17.74 -10.50 18.46
CA ALA A 107 18.87 -10.21 17.60
C ALA A 107 18.36 -9.94 16.19
N ALA A 108 18.20 -8.65 15.84
CA ALA A 108 18.02 -8.25 14.44
C ALA A 108 19.15 -8.88 13.59
N GLY A 109 18.81 -9.43 12.44
CA GLY A 109 19.78 -10.01 11.51
C GLY A 109 20.85 -8.98 11.20
N SER A 110 22.11 -9.37 11.39
CA SER A 110 23.22 -8.46 11.09
C SER A 110 23.26 -8.20 9.58
N ILE A 111 23.14 -6.95 9.16
CA ILE A 111 23.30 -6.55 7.76
C ILE A 111 24.66 -7.04 7.25
N SER A 112 24.67 -7.81 6.16
CA SER A 112 25.91 -8.32 5.58
C SER A 112 26.83 -7.15 5.15
N PRO A 113 28.16 -7.29 5.26
CA PRO A 113 29.08 -6.24 4.84
C PRO A 113 28.87 -5.81 3.39
N GLU A 114 28.56 -6.76 2.50
CA GLU A 114 28.28 -6.50 1.09
C GLU A 114 27.00 -5.66 0.90
N LEU A 115 25.91 -6.01 1.60
CA LEU A 115 24.66 -5.24 1.54
C LEU A 115 24.86 -3.81 2.07
N SER A 116 25.60 -3.67 3.17
CA SER A 116 25.98 -2.38 3.74
C SER A 116 26.75 -1.52 2.73
N ASP A 117 27.71 -2.11 2.03
CA ASP A 117 28.49 -1.42 0.99
C ASP A 117 27.63 -1.02 -0.21
N LEU A 118 26.74 -1.89 -0.69
CA LEU A 118 25.81 -1.58 -1.78
C LEU A 118 24.88 -0.42 -1.41
N ARG A 119 24.27 -0.44 -0.21
CA ARG A 119 23.46 0.68 0.29
C ARG A 119 24.28 1.97 0.35
N LYS A 120 25.48 1.91 0.93
CA LYS A 120 26.38 3.05 1.09
C LYS A 120 26.90 3.64 -0.24
N ASN A 121 27.02 2.82 -1.28
CA ASN A 121 27.56 3.24 -2.58
C ASN A 121 26.47 3.63 -3.57
N PHE A 122 25.33 2.93 -3.59
CA PHE A 122 24.32 3.09 -4.65
C PHE A 122 22.93 3.57 -4.20
N SER A 123 22.51 3.35 -2.95
CA SER A 123 21.18 3.79 -2.49
C SER A 123 20.98 5.31 -2.55
N LEU A 124 19.78 5.78 -2.89
CA LEU A 124 19.36 7.18 -2.78
C LEU A 124 19.03 7.57 -1.34
N ILE A 125 18.65 6.61 -0.51
CA ILE A 125 18.21 6.78 0.87
C ILE A 125 19.33 6.41 1.86
N GLY A 126 19.28 6.96 3.07
CA GLY A 126 20.30 6.72 4.10
C GLY A 126 21.66 7.38 3.84
N LYS A 127 21.76 8.27 2.84
CA LYS A 127 22.99 9.02 2.50
C LYS A 127 22.86 10.51 2.77
N SER A 128 24.00 11.17 2.97
CA SER A 128 24.04 12.63 3.05
C SER A 128 23.66 13.28 1.71
N LEU A 129 23.04 14.46 1.80
CA LEU A 129 22.61 15.26 0.64
C LEU A 129 23.76 15.55 -0.34
N ARG A 130 25.00 15.69 0.15
CA ARG A 130 26.17 15.93 -0.70
C ARG A 130 26.45 14.77 -1.65
N LYS A 131 26.27 13.53 -1.19
CA LYS A 131 26.54 12.32 -1.99
C LYS A 131 25.44 12.05 -3.02
N THR A 132 24.19 12.44 -2.72
CA THR A 132 23.04 12.23 -3.61
C THR A 132 22.71 13.43 -4.48
N ARG A 133 23.50 14.51 -4.41
CA ARG A 133 23.24 15.78 -5.12
C ARG A 133 23.10 15.62 -6.63
N LYS A 134 23.90 14.74 -7.25
CA LYS A 134 23.83 14.51 -8.70
C LYS A 134 22.51 13.85 -9.08
N SER A 135 22.20 12.70 -8.49
CA SER A 135 20.94 11.98 -8.71
C SER A 135 19.71 12.84 -8.41
N ARG A 136 19.74 13.65 -7.34
CA ARG A 136 18.64 14.54 -6.97
C ARG A 136 18.40 15.70 -7.95
N LYS A 137 19.34 16.00 -8.86
CA LYS A 137 19.10 16.95 -9.96
C LYS A 137 18.31 16.31 -11.11
N GLU A 138 18.45 15.00 -11.27
CA GLU A 138 17.78 14.20 -12.31
C GLU A 138 16.39 13.70 -11.86
N ILE A 139 16.01 13.95 -10.61
CA ILE A 139 14.73 13.55 -10.02
C ILE A 139 13.97 14.82 -9.65
N TYR A 140 12.76 14.97 -10.18
CA TYR A 140 11.87 16.08 -9.83
C TYR A 140 10.58 15.54 -9.20
N PHE A 141 10.08 16.24 -8.18
CA PHE A 141 8.88 15.85 -7.45
C PHE A 141 7.81 16.93 -7.56
N VAL A 142 6.61 16.55 -8.00
CA VAL A 142 5.41 17.39 -8.00
C VAL A 142 4.53 16.91 -6.85
N PHE A 143 4.40 17.75 -5.83
CA PHE A 143 3.63 17.46 -4.63
C PHE A 143 2.13 17.65 -4.86
N GLN A 144 1.34 16.87 -4.11
CA GLN A 144 -0.07 17.15 -3.93
C GLN A 144 -0.27 18.51 -3.23
N GLY A 145 -1.24 19.29 -3.68
CA GLY A 145 -1.57 20.61 -3.12
C GLY A 145 -0.74 21.74 -3.73
N SER A 146 -1.29 22.41 -4.74
CA SER A 146 -0.54 23.33 -5.60
C SER A 146 -0.02 24.61 -4.92
N ARG A 147 -0.72 25.09 -3.89
CA ARG A 147 -0.43 26.37 -3.21
C ARG A 147 0.81 26.37 -2.32
N THR A 148 1.07 25.29 -1.60
CA THR A 148 2.19 25.24 -0.64
C THR A 148 3.54 25.02 -1.33
N ALA A 149 3.53 24.63 -2.60
CA ALA A 149 4.71 24.30 -3.38
C ALA A 149 5.34 25.52 -4.10
N ILE A 150 4.67 26.68 -4.13
CA ILE A 150 5.11 27.88 -4.86
C ILE A 150 5.35 29.05 -3.88
N ASP A 151 6.41 29.82 -4.10
CA ASP A 151 6.69 31.03 -3.32
C ASP A 151 5.70 32.15 -3.69
N PRO A 152 4.84 32.61 -2.76
CA PRO A 152 3.81 33.61 -3.06
C PRO A 152 4.38 34.99 -3.46
N LYS A 153 5.68 35.22 -3.26
CA LYS A 153 6.36 36.48 -3.60
C LYS A 153 7.01 36.48 -4.98
N LYS A 154 6.97 35.35 -5.70
CA LYS A 154 7.57 35.21 -7.03
C LYS A 154 6.49 35.12 -8.09
N THR A 155 6.75 35.67 -9.26
CA THR A 155 5.85 35.50 -10.41
C THR A 155 5.94 34.07 -10.95
N VAL A 156 4.99 33.70 -11.81
CA VAL A 156 5.06 32.44 -12.58
C VAL A 156 6.36 32.38 -13.38
N TRP A 157 6.73 33.49 -14.04
CA TRP A 157 7.99 33.62 -14.76
C TRP A 157 9.18 33.29 -13.87
N ASP A 158 9.27 33.91 -12.69
CA ASP A 158 10.37 33.70 -11.74
C ASP A 158 10.44 32.26 -11.26
N THR A 159 9.28 31.64 -11.04
CA THR A 159 9.16 30.25 -10.57
C THR A 159 9.69 29.26 -11.60
N ILE A 160 9.34 29.43 -12.88
CA ILE A 160 9.85 28.57 -13.96
C ILE A 160 11.34 28.88 -14.22
N ALA A 161 11.72 30.16 -14.27
CA ALA A 161 13.09 30.60 -14.47
C ALA A 161 14.05 30.04 -13.41
N GLU A 162 13.61 29.93 -12.16
CA GLU A 162 14.40 29.35 -11.07
C GLU A 162 14.82 27.90 -11.35
N SER A 163 13.95 27.12 -11.98
CA SER A 163 14.25 25.72 -12.33
C SER A 163 15.37 25.65 -13.37
N PHE A 164 15.31 26.47 -14.42
CA PHE A 164 16.40 26.56 -15.40
C PHE A 164 17.72 27.00 -14.77
N ARG A 165 17.71 28.04 -13.93
CA ARG A 165 18.93 28.58 -13.28
C ARG A 165 19.62 27.55 -12.37
N ARG A 166 18.88 26.60 -11.81
CA ARG A 166 19.42 25.57 -10.90
C ARG A 166 19.75 24.26 -11.62
N GLY A 167 19.00 23.95 -12.68
CA GLY A 167 19.05 22.68 -13.40
C GLY A 167 19.89 22.70 -14.68
N THR A 168 20.15 23.86 -15.27
CA THR A 168 20.76 23.98 -16.61
C THR A 168 21.87 25.03 -16.65
N ASP A 169 22.72 24.96 -17.68
CA ASP A 169 23.78 25.93 -17.95
C ASP A 169 23.37 27.00 -18.99
N LEU A 170 22.06 27.17 -19.21
CA LEU A 170 21.52 28.12 -20.19
C LEU A 170 21.77 29.58 -19.81
N ASN A 171 22.02 30.41 -20.81
CA ASN A 171 22.13 31.85 -20.63
C ASN A 171 20.74 32.51 -20.50
N ARG A 172 20.70 33.78 -20.11
CA ARG A 172 19.44 34.50 -19.84
C ARG A 172 18.49 34.51 -21.04
N SER A 173 18.98 34.78 -22.25
CA SER A 173 18.15 34.85 -23.45
C SER A 173 17.59 33.47 -23.84
N GLU A 174 18.37 32.41 -23.62
CA GLU A 174 17.91 31.03 -23.81
C GLU A 174 16.83 30.66 -22.79
N ILE A 175 17.02 31.01 -21.51
CA ILE A 175 16.03 30.80 -20.45
C ILE A 175 14.71 31.49 -20.80
N ASP A 176 14.76 32.76 -21.23
CA ASP A 176 13.57 33.53 -21.59
C ASP A 176 12.78 32.88 -22.74
N LEU A 177 13.47 32.27 -23.72
CA LEU A 177 12.83 31.53 -24.80
C LEU A 177 12.20 30.23 -24.29
N ARG A 178 12.94 29.44 -23.49
CA ARG A 178 12.46 28.15 -22.98
C ARG A 178 11.30 28.28 -22.00
N ILE A 179 11.25 29.34 -21.19
CA ILE A 179 10.09 29.61 -20.32
C ILE A 179 8.82 29.70 -21.16
N LYS A 180 8.84 30.43 -22.28
CA LYS A 180 7.67 30.60 -23.15
C LYS A 180 7.25 29.28 -23.80
N GLU A 181 8.21 28.49 -24.27
CA GLU A 181 7.93 27.17 -24.86
C GLU A 181 7.24 26.23 -23.86
N VAL A 182 7.80 26.10 -22.65
CA VAL A 182 7.26 25.22 -21.61
C VAL A 182 5.90 25.73 -21.11
N ALA A 183 5.77 27.05 -20.93
CA ALA A 183 4.51 27.66 -20.53
C ALA A 183 3.40 27.41 -21.58
N ALA A 184 3.70 27.62 -22.85
CA ALA A 184 2.76 27.36 -23.94
C ALA A 184 2.37 25.88 -24.01
N ALA A 185 3.33 24.96 -23.88
CA ALA A 185 3.08 23.52 -23.87
C ALA A 185 2.20 23.08 -22.69
N ALA A 186 2.33 23.75 -21.53
CA ALA A 186 1.51 23.50 -20.35
C ALA A 186 0.14 24.21 -20.40
N GLY A 187 -0.12 25.06 -21.41
CA GLY A 187 -1.39 25.78 -21.54
C GLY A 187 -1.44 27.17 -20.90
N LEU A 188 -0.30 27.68 -20.42
CA LEU A 188 -0.20 29.02 -19.85
C LEU A 188 -0.05 30.06 -20.97
N ARG A 189 -0.78 31.16 -20.86
CA ARG A 189 -0.64 32.29 -21.80
C ARG A 189 0.50 33.20 -21.35
N ASP A 190 1.03 33.99 -22.27
CA ASP A 190 2.05 35.00 -21.96
C ASP A 190 1.63 35.96 -20.83
N SER A 191 0.34 36.29 -20.73
CA SER A 191 -0.21 37.12 -19.65
C SER A 191 -0.15 36.44 -18.27
N ASP A 192 -0.23 35.11 -18.23
CA ASP A 192 -0.21 34.35 -16.98
C ASP A 192 1.19 34.32 -16.36
N LEU A 193 2.25 34.49 -17.17
CA LEU A 193 3.64 34.50 -16.72
C LEU A 193 3.97 35.63 -15.75
N GLN A 194 3.25 36.74 -15.81
CA GLN A 194 3.46 37.90 -14.94
C GLN A 194 2.59 37.87 -13.67
N LYS A 195 1.66 36.91 -13.55
CA LYS A 195 0.81 36.77 -12.37
C LYS A 195 1.62 36.30 -11.16
N TYR A 196 1.15 36.70 -9.98
CA TYR A 196 1.58 36.11 -8.72
C TYR A 196 0.66 34.94 -8.35
N PRO A 197 1.11 34.01 -7.48
CA PRO A 197 0.31 32.87 -7.09
C PRO A 197 -1.06 33.21 -6.47
N ASN A 198 -1.17 34.37 -5.83
CA ASN A 198 -2.43 34.86 -5.25
C ASN A 198 -3.47 35.28 -6.31
N ASP A 199 -3.03 35.56 -7.53
CA ASP A 199 -3.87 35.95 -8.66
C ASP A 199 -4.31 34.75 -9.51
N MET A 200 -3.98 33.52 -9.08
CA MET A 200 -4.23 32.29 -9.80
C MET A 200 -5.15 31.35 -9.01
N ASN A 201 -5.94 30.57 -9.75
CA ASN A 201 -6.71 29.48 -9.17
C ASN A 201 -5.83 28.25 -8.86
N VAL A 202 -6.39 27.25 -8.20
CA VAL A 202 -5.66 26.06 -7.77
C VAL A 202 -5.17 25.24 -8.96
N GLU A 203 -5.97 25.15 -10.04
CA GLU A 203 -5.61 24.42 -11.26
C GLU A 203 -4.45 25.07 -12.01
N GLU A 204 -4.50 26.38 -12.20
CA GLU A 204 -3.46 27.20 -12.83
C GLU A 204 -2.13 27.05 -12.08
N LEU A 205 -2.15 27.07 -10.73
CA LEU A 205 -0.94 26.83 -9.93
C LEU A 205 -0.39 25.42 -10.10
N GLN A 206 -1.26 24.42 -10.29
CA GLN A 206 -0.84 23.05 -10.53
C GLN A 206 -0.17 22.91 -11.89
N ILE A 207 -0.72 23.57 -12.92
CA ILE A 207 -0.09 23.67 -14.24
C ILE A 207 1.29 24.31 -14.12
N VAL A 208 1.44 25.39 -13.34
CA VAL A 208 2.75 26.02 -13.08
C VAL A 208 3.72 25.07 -12.37
N ASN A 209 3.26 24.29 -11.40
CA ASN A 209 4.08 23.29 -10.70
C ASN A 209 4.57 22.17 -11.61
N ILE A 210 3.76 21.76 -12.58
CA ILE A 210 4.16 20.75 -13.57
C ILE A 210 5.07 21.37 -14.62
N ALA A 211 4.74 22.57 -15.12
CA ALA A 211 5.57 23.30 -16.09
C ALA A 211 7.00 23.51 -15.57
N ARG A 212 7.19 23.96 -14.31
CA ARG A 212 8.53 24.13 -13.75
C ARG A 212 9.31 22.80 -13.61
N ALA A 213 8.60 21.68 -13.46
CA ALA A 213 9.21 20.36 -13.37
C ALA A 213 9.66 19.87 -14.74
N LEU A 214 8.80 20.05 -15.76
CA LEU A 214 9.11 19.74 -17.15
C LEU A 214 10.22 20.63 -17.74
N ALA A 215 10.37 21.86 -17.22
CA ALA A 215 11.36 22.82 -17.69
C ALA A 215 12.81 22.30 -17.67
N VAL A 216 13.15 21.43 -16.71
CA VAL A 216 14.52 20.89 -16.58
C VAL A 216 14.68 19.49 -17.18
N GLU A 217 13.64 18.97 -17.84
CA GLU A 217 13.64 17.66 -18.52
C GLU A 217 14.30 16.54 -17.68
N PRO A 218 13.86 16.32 -16.42
CA PRO A 218 14.48 15.34 -15.53
C PRO A 218 14.33 13.91 -16.07
N LYS A 219 15.32 13.04 -15.79
CA LYS A 219 15.20 11.61 -16.10
C LYS A 219 14.02 10.93 -15.39
N LEU A 220 13.73 11.36 -14.15
CA LEU A 220 12.61 10.87 -13.36
C LEU A 220 11.73 12.01 -12.87
N LEU A 221 10.45 11.98 -13.24
CA LEU A 221 9.41 12.85 -12.70
C LEU A 221 8.46 12.05 -11.82
N ILE A 222 8.36 12.45 -10.55
CA ILE A 222 7.48 11.84 -9.56
C ILE A 222 6.27 12.75 -9.37
N LEU A 223 5.07 12.22 -9.61
CA LEU A 223 3.80 12.95 -9.62
C LEU A 223 2.88 12.39 -8.52
N ASP A 224 2.63 13.19 -7.47
CA ASP A 224 1.73 12.83 -6.37
C ASP A 224 0.35 13.49 -6.57
N ASP A 225 -0.59 12.72 -7.11
CA ASP A 225 -1.95 13.12 -7.48
C ASP A 225 -2.00 14.42 -8.32
N PRO A 226 -1.35 14.43 -9.51
CA PRO A 226 -1.03 15.67 -10.23
C PRO A 226 -2.24 16.43 -10.75
N THR A 227 -3.41 15.79 -10.80
CA THR A 227 -4.63 16.36 -11.35
C THR A 227 -5.79 16.37 -10.34
N SER A 228 -5.48 16.26 -9.04
CA SER A 228 -6.49 16.44 -8.01
C SER A 228 -7.09 17.85 -8.13
N ASP A 229 -8.39 17.98 -7.87
CA ASP A 229 -9.09 19.27 -7.86
C ASP A 229 -9.10 20.03 -9.19
N MET A 230 -8.76 19.38 -10.31
CA MET A 230 -8.84 19.96 -11.65
C MET A 230 -10.13 19.59 -12.37
N ASP A 231 -10.66 20.54 -13.15
CA ASP A 231 -11.74 20.25 -14.10
C ASP A 231 -11.31 19.26 -15.20
N ILE A 232 -12.28 18.70 -15.93
CA ILE A 232 -12.04 17.68 -16.96
C ILE A 232 -11.14 18.21 -18.10
N SER A 233 -11.29 19.48 -18.48
CA SER A 233 -10.57 20.06 -19.62
C SER A 233 -9.10 20.31 -19.27
N ALA A 234 -8.84 20.96 -18.14
CA ALA A 234 -7.50 21.24 -17.65
C ALA A 234 -6.77 19.93 -17.32
N LYS A 235 -7.47 18.93 -16.75
CA LYS A 235 -6.94 17.57 -16.56
C LYS A 235 -6.53 16.93 -17.88
N ALA A 236 -7.40 16.91 -18.89
CA ALA A 236 -7.07 16.31 -20.19
C ALA A 236 -5.86 16.98 -20.85
N GLN A 237 -5.79 18.32 -20.75
CA GLN A 237 -4.67 19.08 -21.28
C GLN A 237 -3.34 18.71 -20.62
N ILE A 238 -3.28 18.72 -19.28
CA ILE A 238 -2.02 18.45 -18.57
C ILE A 238 -1.58 16.99 -18.75
N LEU A 239 -2.52 16.05 -18.81
CA LEU A 239 -2.20 14.64 -19.10
C LEU A 239 -1.64 14.48 -20.52
N ASN A 240 -2.17 15.19 -21.52
CA ASN A 240 -1.60 15.20 -22.86
C ASN A 240 -0.20 15.81 -22.87
N THR A 241 0.02 16.94 -22.18
CA THR A 241 1.36 17.55 -22.07
C THR A 241 2.36 16.59 -21.44
N LEU A 242 2.02 15.95 -20.32
CA LEU A 242 2.88 14.96 -19.66
C LEU A 242 3.20 13.81 -20.62
N ARG A 243 2.18 13.26 -21.28
CA ARG A 243 2.36 12.16 -22.24
C ARG A 243 3.27 12.56 -23.40
N ASP A 244 3.06 13.75 -23.97
CA ASP A 244 3.86 14.25 -25.09
C ASP A 244 5.33 14.45 -24.69
N TYR A 245 5.60 14.93 -23.47
CA TYR A 245 6.95 15.04 -22.92
C TYR A 245 7.59 13.67 -22.69
N GLN A 246 6.87 12.70 -22.15
CA GLN A 246 7.38 11.35 -21.96
C GLN A 246 7.80 10.73 -23.31
N TYR A 247 6.93 10.75 -24.32
CA TYR A 247 7.23 10.17 -25.63
C TYR A 247 8.34 10.91 -26.39
N SER A 248 8.32 12.25 -26.38
CA SER A 248 9.27 13.05 -27.19
C SER A 248 10.63 13.23 -26.54
N ARG A 249 10.72 13.14 -25.20
CA ARG A 249 11.95 13.40 -24.44
C ARG A 249 12.50 12.17 -23.69
N GLY A 250 11.79 11.04 -23.72
CA GLY A 250 12.24 9.81 -23.05
C GLY A 250 12.28 9.92 -21.52
N MET A 251 11.44 10.80 -20.94
CA MET A 251 11.36 10.94 -19.49
C MET A 251 10.66 9.73 -18.87
N SER A 252 11.07 9.33 -17.67
CA SER A 252 10.40 8.24 -16.94
C SER A 252 9.56 8.81 -15.81
N TYR A 253 8.34 8.29 -15.61
CA TYR A 253 7.42 8.81 -14.60
C TYR A 253 7.08 7.78 -13.53
N ILE A 254 6.91 8.25 -12.29
CA ILE A 254 6.14 7.52 -11.28
C ILE A 254 4.96 8.41 -10.91
N VAL A 255 3.74 7.96 -11.19
CA VAL A 255 2.52 8.72 -10.92
C VAL A 255 1.65 7.98 -9.92
N ALA A 256 1.32 8.62 -8.81
CA ALA A 256 0.26 8.15 -7.94
C ALA A 256 -1.02 8.94 -8.21
N SER A 257 -2.15 8.25 -8.29
CA SER A 257 -3.47 8.90 -8.27
C SER A 257 -4.52 7.95 -7.71
N ASN A 258 -5.64 8.52 -7.29
CA ASN A 258 -6.87 7.75 -7.02
C ASN A 258 -7.76 7.66 -8.28
N ASP A 259 -7.47 8.44 -9.32
CA ASP A 259 -8.22 8.48 -10.58
C ASP A 259 -7.63 7.47 -11.58
N LEU A 260 -8.42 6.46 -11.94
CA LEU A 260 -8.02 5.43 -12.91
C LEU A 260 -7.78 5.98 -14.31
N ASN A 261 -8.42 7.09 -14.70
CA ASN A 261 -8.18 7.67 -16.03
C ASN A 261 -6.79 8.27 -16.12
N VAL A 262 -6.28 8.87 -15.04
CA VAL A 262 -4.91 9.38 -14.98
C VAL A 262 -3.93 8.23 -15.18
N ILE A 263 -4.11 7.14 -14.43
CA ILE A 263 -3.27 5.94 -14.53
C ILE A 263 -3.38 5.32 -15.93
N ARG A 264 -4.59 5.23 -16.49
CA ARG A 264 -4.83 4.68 -17.83
C ARG A 264 -4.19 5.48 -18.95
N VAL A 265 -4.14 6.81 -18.83
CA VAL A 265 -3.60 7.69 -19.86
C VAL A 265 -2.08 7.75 -19.83
N LEU A 266 -1.49 7.71 -18.64
CA LEU A 266 -0.06 7.93 -18.46
C LEU A 266 0.76 6.65 -18.31
N SER A 267 0.21 5.59 -17.70
CA SER A 267 1.01 4.48 -17.19
C SER A 267 1.14 3.31 -18.16
N ASP A 268 2.36 2.77 -18.27
CA ASP A 268 2.63 1.51 -18.97
C ASP A 268 2.44 0.32 -18.03
N ARG A 269 2.80 0.51 -16.74
CA ARG A 269 2.64 -0.46 -15.65
C ARG A 269 1.88 0.13 -14.49
N VAL A 270 1.25 -0.74 -13.71
CA VAL A 270 0.45 -0.35 -12.56
C VAL A 270 0.79 -1.21 -11.36
N ALA A 271 1.03 -0.55 -10.23
CA ALA A 271 1.11 -1.12 -8.90
C ALA A 271 -0.15 -0.74 -8.11
N VAL A 272 -0.93 -1.73 -7.70
CA VAL A 272 -2.11 -1.54 -6.85
C VAL A 272 -1.70 -1.68 -5.39
N MET A 273 -1.94 -0.63 -4.62
CA MET A 273 -1.50 -0.47 -3.24
C MET A 273 -2.67 -0.46 -2.27
N TYR A 274 -2.56 -1.27 -1.22
CA TYR A 274 -3.55 -1.34 -0.14
C TYR A 274 -2.84 -1.44 1.22
N LEU A 275 -3.14 -0.51 2.14
CA LEU A 275 -2.57 -0.43 3.49
C LEU A 275 -1.06 -0.69 3.55
N GLY A 276 -0.29 0.07 2.79
CA GLY A 276 1.17 -0.04 2.83
C GLY A 276 1.76 -1.20 2.06
N LYS A 277 0.95 -2.03 1.37
CA LYS A 277 1.41 -3.19 0.59
C LYS A 277 1.06 -3.05 -0.89
N ILE A 278 1.90 -3.61 -1.76
CA ILE A 278 1.51 -3.88 -3.14
C ILE A 278 0.73 -5.19 -3.18
N VAL A 279 -0.52 -5.13 -3.62
CA VAL A 279 -1.41 -6.30 -3.70
C VAL A 279 -1.53 -6.86 -5.11
N GLU A 280 -1.23 -6.05 -6.13
CA GLU A 280 -1.18 -6.47 -7.52
C GLU A 280 -0.20 -5.57 -8.29
N TYR A 281 0.57 -6.14 -9.23
CA TYR A 281 1.54 -5.40 -10.02
C TYR A 281 1.68 -6.02 -11.40
N SER A 282 1.52 -5.24 -12.47
CA SER A 282 1.58 -5.75 -13.85
C SER A 282 1.63 -4.61 -14.87
N THR A 283 1.75 -4.93 -16.17
CA THR A 283 1.39 -4.02 -17.25
C THR A 283 -0.05 -3.51 -17.13
N LEU A 284 -0.31 -2.31 -17.65
CA LEU A 284 -1.66 -1.72 -17.72
C LEU A 284 -2.65 -2.67 -18.41
N SER A 285 -2.25 -3.27 -19.54
CA SER A 285 -3.10 -4.18 -20.30
C SER A 285 -3.57 -5.38 -19.48
N ASN A 286 -2.65 -6.02 -18.74
CA ASN A 286 -2.96 -7.18 -17.89
C ASN A 286 -3.88 -6.80 -16.73
N ILE A 287 -3.66 -5.65 -16.07
CA ILE A 287 -4.55 -5.19 -14.99
C ILE A 287 -5.97 -5.03 -15.52
N TYR A 288 -6.18 -4.38 -16.67
CA TYR A 288 -7.54 -4.15 -17.17
C TYR A 288 -8.19 -5.38 -17.81
N SER A 289 -7.42 -6.27 -18.43
CA SER A 289 -7.96 -7.47 -19.09
C SER A 289 -8.17 -8.66 -18.14
N GLY A 290 -7.48 -8.70 -17.00
CA GLY A 290 -7.43 -9.89 -16.17
C GLY A 290 -7.07 -9.66 -14.70
N MET A 291 -7.68 -8.65 -14.06
CA MET A 291 -7.50 -8.34 -12.62
C MET A 291 -7.49 -9.61 -11.76
N LEU A 292 -6.45 -9.78 -10.95
CA LEU A 292 -6.27 -10.97 -10.12
C LEU A 292 -6.75 -10.73 -8.69
N HIS A 293 -6.38 -9.62 -8.07
CA HIS A 293 -6.66 -9.40 -6.66
C HIS A 293 -8.09 -8.85 -6.46
N PRO A 294 -8.87 -9.37 -5.49
CA PRO A 294 -10.24 -8.89 -5.23
C PRO A 294 -10.34 -7.39 -4.95
N TYR A 295 -9.36 -6.81 -4.27
CA TYR A 295 -9.26 -5.35 -4.07
C TYR A 295 -9.18 -4.58 -5.39
N THR A 296 -8.35 -5.02 -6.35
CA THR A 296 -8.21 -4.37 -7.66
C THR A 296 -9.53 -4.39 -8.42
N LYS A 297 -10.24 -5.53 -8.39
CA LYS A 297 -11.58 -5.67 -8.99
C LYS A 297 -12.56 -4.66 -8.40
N MET A 298 -12.60 -4.56 -7.07
CA MET A 298 -13.46 -3.62 -6.35
C MET A 298 -13.11 -2.16 -6.67
N LEU A 299 -11.82 -1.82 -6.64
CA LEU A 299 -11.34 -0.47 -6.90
C LEU A 299 -11.73 0.00 -8.32
N ILE A 300 -11.51 -0.85 -9.31
CA ILE A 300 -11.81 -0.54 -10.71
C ILE A 300 -13.31 -0.55 -10.99
N SER A 301 -14.06 -1.52 -10.44
CA SER A 301 -15.51 -1.56 -10.61
C SER A 301 -16.14 -0.28 -10.07
N ASN A 302 -15.78 0.15 -8.86
CA ASN A 302 -16.38 1.33 -8.22
C ASN A 302 -16.16 2.61 -9.04
N SER A 303 -15.00 2.75 -9.68
CA SER A 303 -14.71 3.90 -10.54
C SER A 303 -15.54 3.91 -11.83
N LEU A 304 -15.72 2.75 -12.47
CA LEU A 304 -16.54 2.65 -13.71
C LEU A 304 -18.02 2.94 -13.43
N THR A 305 -18.49 2.60 -12.23
CA THR A 305 -19.85 2.88 -11.77
C THR A 305 -20.10 4.37 -11.57
N LEU A 306 -19.10 5.11 -11.04
CA LEU A 306 -19.16 6.56 -10.87
C LEU A 306 -19.20 7.31 -12.21
N GLU A 307 -18.49 6.82 -13.24
CA GLU A 307 -18.52 7.39 -14.59
C GLU A 307 -19.84 7.17 -15.34
N SER A 308 -20.53 6.06 -15.05
CA SER A 308 -21.74 5.66 -15.80
C SER A 308 -23.05 6.23 -15.24
N GLY A 309 -23.00 7.01 -14.15
CA GLY A 309 -24.17 7.59 -13.48
C GLY A 309 -25.17 6.55 -12.93
N LYS A 310 -24.84 5.27 -12.98
CA LYS A 310 -25.64 4.15 -12.48
C LYS A 310 -24.87 3.52 -11.32
N GLY A 311 -25.04 4.07 -10.13
CA GLY A 311 -24.62 3.42 -8.88
C GLY A 311 -25.25 2.03 -8.77
N LEU A 312 -24.52 1.00 -9.17
CA LEU A 312 -24.81 -0.37 -8.77
C LEU A 312 -23.88 -0.71 -7.61
N ILE A 313 -24.50 -1.30 -6.59
CA ILE A 313 -23.95 -1.70 -5.28
C ILE A 313 -23.82 -0.54 -4.29
N ASP A 314 -24.94 0.15 -4.06
CA ASP A 314 -25.23 0.70 -2.72
C ASP A 314 -25.84 -0.45 -1.90
N GLY A 315 -24.99 -1.12 -1.11
CA GLY A 315 -25.36 -2.25 -0.27
C GLY A 315 -24.32 -3.39 -0.32
N GLN A 316 -23.68 -3.66 0.82
CA GLN A 316 -22.81 -4.82 1.14
C GLN A 316 -21.27 -4.69 1.02
N ILE A 317 -20.69 -3.50 0.93
CA ILE A 317 -19.29 -3.31 1.38
C ILE A 317 -19.34 -2.36 2.54
N GLY A 318 -19.13 -2.88 3.75
CA GLY A 318 -19.13 -2.06 4.97
C GLY A 318 -18.24 -0.84 4.77
N ASP A 319 -18.84 0.35 4.93
CA ASP A 319 -18.24 1.68 4.83
C ASP A 319 -17.24 1.95 5.97
N ARG A 320 -16.30 1.02 6.15
CA ARG A 320 -15.23 1.10 7.12
C ARG A 320 -13.96 0.87 6.35
N SER A 321 -13.50 1.93 5.68
CA SER A 321 -12.08 2.01 5.38
C SER A 321 -11.35 1.76 6.70
N PRO A 322 -10.50 0.73 6.81
CA PRO A 322 -9.91 0.36 8.09
C PRO A 322 -9.21 1.58 8.68
N VAL A 323 -9.63 1.97 9.88
CA VAL A 323 -8.97 3.05 10.61
C VAL A 323 -7.55 2.56 10.91
N ILE A 324 -6.57 3.42 10.64
CA ILE A 324 -5.12 3.15 10.73
C ILE A 324 -4.64 3.07 12.20
N PRO A 325 -5.30 2.32 13.10
CA PRO A 325 -4.45 1.59 14.03
C PRO A 325 -4.57 0.06 13.95
N ILE A 326 -5.45 -0.50 13.12
CA ILE A 326 -5.66 -1.96 13.08
C ILE A 326 -5.44 -2.49 11.66
N ILE A 327 -4.22 -2.93 11.37
CA ILE A 327 -3.92 -3.70 10.16
C ILE A 327 -4.36 -5.15 10.44
N PRO A 328 -5.28 -5.73 9.64
CA PRO A 328 -5.72 -7.10 9.87
C PRO A 328 -4.56 -8.09 9.80
N SER A 329 -4.62 -9.15 10.60
CA SER A 329 -3.62 -10.20 10.53
C SER A 329 -3.73 -10.96 9.21
N GLY A 330 -2.60 -11.44 8.69
CA GLY A 330 -2.56 -12.13 7.40
C GLY A 330 -2.84 -11.25 6.17
N CYS A 331 -3.88 -11.55 5.39
CA CYS A 331 -4.26 -10.75 4.22
C CYS A 331 -4.94 -9.45 4.67
N ALA A 332 -4.31 -8.30 4.43
CA ALA A 332 -4.84 -7.02 4.88
C ALA A 332 -6.27 -6.70 4.38
N PHE A 333 -6.69 -7.27 3.24
CA PHE A 333 -8.00 -7.00 2.63
C PHE A 333 -9.12 -7.97 3.06
N HIS A 334 -8.84 -8.99 3.88
CA HIS A 334 -9.78 -10.10 4.10
C HIS A 334 -11.13 -9.66 4.71
N THR A 335 -11.14 -8.61 5.53
CA THR A 335 -12.35 -8.08 6.18
C THR A 335 -13.32 -7.40 5.21
N ARG A 336 -12.86 -7.05 4.00
CA ARG A 336 -13.65 -6.44 2.92
C ARG A 336 -13.73 -7.34 1.68
N CYS A 337 -13.04 -8.48 1.69
CA CYS A 337 -12.93 -9.34 0.52
C CYS A 337 -14.19 -10.20 0.34
N PRO A 338 -14.91 -10.10 -0.79
CA PRO A 338 -16.13 -10.87 -1.01
C PRO A 338 -15.88 -12.37 -1.21
N VAL A 339 -14.62 -12.75 -1.46
CA VAL A 339 -14.17 -14.12 -1.67
C VAL A 339 -13.13 -14.54 -0.64
N ALA A 340 -13.18 -13.95 0.56
CA ALA A 340 -12.33 -14.38 1.67
C ALA A 340 -12.60 -15.86 2.03
N PHE A 341 -11.62 -16.52 2.60
CA PHE A 341 -11.72 -17.92 3.04
C PHE A 341 -10.85 -18.15 4.26
N LYS A 342 -10.87 -19.38 4.80
CA LYS A 342 -10.21 -19.77 6.05
C LYS A 342 -8.75 -19.32 6.20
N ASN A 343 -7.96 -19.28 5.13
CA ASN A 343 -6.53 -18.95 5.17
C ASN A 343 -6.23 -17.45 5.13
N CYS A 344 -7.24 -16.58 5.00
CA CYS A 344 -7.02 -15.15 4.80
C CYS A 344 -6.52 -14.40 6.05
N GLY A 345 -6.47 -15.05 7.22
CA GLY A 345 -5.83 -14.50 8.42
C GLY A 345 -6.80 -13.96 9.48
N TRP A 346 -7.86 -14.72 9.77
CA TRP A 346 -8.85 -14.36 10.78
C TRP A 346 -8.30 -14.49 12.20
N THR A 347 -8.58 -13.48 13.02
CA THR A 347 -8.15 -13.44 14.42
C THR A 347 -9.25 -13.90 15.39
N ALA A 348 -8.83 -14.36 16.57
CA ALA A 348 -9.74 -14.65 17.68
C ALA A 348 -10.66 -13.45 18.00
N PHE A 349 -10.12 -12.24 18.01
CA PHE A 349 -10.90 -11.02 18.25
C PHE A 349 -12.00 -10.79 17.19
N GLU A 350 -11.75 -11.11 15.93
CA GLU A 350 -12.73 -10.96 14.85
C GLU A 350 -13.82 -12.03 14.90
N ILE A 351 -13.49 -13.24 15.38
CA ILE A 351 -14.41 -14.37 15.46
C ILE A 351 -15.23 -14.35 16.76
N ALA A 352 -14.72 -13.77 17.86
CA ALA A 352 -15.40 -13.73 19.15
C ALA A 352 -16.84 -13.18 19.10
N PRO A 353 -17.16 -12.08 18.37
CA PRO A 353 -18.53 -11.60 18.23
C PRO A 353 -19.48 -12.61 17.56
N LEU A 354 -18.99 -13.35 16.55
CA LEU A 354 -19.79 -14.36 15.85
C LEU A 354 -20.10 -15.56 16.76
N ILE A 355 -19.11 -16.00 17.54
CA ILE A 355 -19.32 -17.06 18.53
C ILE A 355 -20.30 -16.60 19.62
N ARG A 356 -20.20 -15.36 20.10
CA ARG A 356 -21.19 -14.79 21.04
C ARG A 356 -22.59 -14.82 20.46
N GLU A 357 -22.76 -14.44 19.20
CA GLU A 357 -24.07 -14.47 18.52
C GLU A 357 -24.64 -15.90 18.45
N ILE A 358 -23.82 -16.89 18.06
CA ILE A 358 -24.21 -18.31 18.06
C ILE A 358 -24.66 -18.75 19.46
N MET A 359 -23.91 -18.39 20.49
CA MET A 359 -24.23 -18.77 21.87
C MET A 359 -25.49 -18.09 22.42
N ILE A 360 -25.87 -16.90 21.91
CA ILE A 360 -27.08 -16.18 22.33
C ILE A 360 -28.31 -16.67 21.58
N LEU A 361 -28.26 -16.78 20.25
CA LEU A 361 -29.43 -17.14 19.42
C LEU A 361 -29.97 -18.54 19.73
N ASN A 362 -29.07 -19.48 20.05
CA ASN A 362 -29.46 -20.85 20.37
C ASN A 362 -30.08 -21.00 21.77
N ARG A 363 -29.97 -19.98 22.65
CA ARG A 363 -30.79 -19.94 23.87
C ARG A 363 -32.28 -19.70 23.59
N ASN A 364 -32.63 -19.13 22.43
CA ASN A 364 -33.99 -18.67 22.12
C ASN A 364 -34.79 -19.63 21.21
N THR A 365 -34.20 -20.73 20.72
CA THR A 365 -34.78 -21.58 19.66
C THR A 365 -34.92 -23.05 20.04
N ASP A 366 -35.22 -23.35 21.31
CA ASP A 366 -35.46 -24.71 21.86
C ASP A 366 -34.22 -25.64 21.98
N LEU A 367 -32.99 -25.12 21.89
CA LEU A 367 -31.77 -25.85 22.29
C LEU A 367 -31.50 -25.67 23.80
N SER A 368 -32.35 -26.29 24.63
CA SER A 368 -32.33 -26.24 26.10
C SER A 368 -31.10 -26.87 26.78
N ASN A 369 -30.07 -27.30 26.02
CA ASN A 369 -28.92 -28.07 26.52
C ASN A 369 -27.62 -27.28 26.65
N PHE A 370 -27.56 -26.00 26.26
CA PHE A 370 -26.35 -25.19 26.41
C PHE A 370 -26.29 -24.53 27.79
N PRO A 371 -25.28 -24.83 28.63
CA PRO A 371 -25.08 -24.07 29.85
C PRO A 371 -24.80 -22.60 29.54
N PRO A 372 -25.23 -21.68 30.42
CA PRO A 372 -24.92 -20.28 30.24
C PRO A 372 -23.40 -20.05 30.27
N TYR A 373 -22.87 -19.46 29.21
CA TYR A 373 -21.47 -19.02 29.20
C TYR A 373 -21.30 -17.78 30.09
N HIS A 374 -20.19 -17.71 30.81
CA HIS A 374 -19.80 -16.57 31.62
C HIS A 374 -19.03 -15.55 30.78
N GLU A 375 -17.99 -16.00 30.07
CA GLU A 375 -17.11 -15.13 29.29
C GLU A 375 -16.55 -15.85 28.06
N ILE A 376 -16.24 -15.06 27.02
CA ILE A 376 -15.47 -15.49 25.85
C ILE A 376 -14.22 -14.63 25.76
N ILE A 377 -13.07 -15.20 26.09
CA ILE A 377 -11.78 -14.54 26.10
C ILE A 377 -11.05 -14.88 24.80
N ALA A 378 -10.60 -13.85 24.08
CA ALA A 378 -9.76 -14.01 22.89
C ALA A 378 -8.28 -13.92 23.26
N ASP A 379 -7.51 -14.92 22.88
CA ASP A 379 -6.06 -14.96 23.05
C ASP A 379 -5.40 -14.68 21.68
N SER A 380 -4.71 -13.54 21.59
CA SER A 380 -3.96 -13.19 20.39
C SER A 380 -2.71 -14.04 20.21
N GLU A 381 -2.00 -14.47 21.25
CA GLU A 381 -0.74 -15.20 21.07
C GLU A 381 -0.99 -16.58 20.45
N THR A 382 -2.03 -17.27 20.94
CA THR A 382 -2.40 -18.60 20.46
C THR A 382 -3.40 -18.59 19.31
N ASN A 383 -3.93 -17.42 18.94
CA ASN A 383 -5.08 -17.26 18.05
C ASN A 383 -6.24 -18.19 18.43
N SER A 384 -6.65 -18.18 19.70
CA SER A 384 -7.68 -19.08 20.23
C SER A 384 -8.74 -18.32 21.01
N LEU A 385 -9.92 -18.93 21.15
CA LEU A 385 -10.99 -18.45 22.03
C LEU A 385 -11.16 -19.41 23.19
N LYS A 386 -11.23 -18.89 24.40
CA LYS A 386 -11.59 -19.63 25.60
C LYS A 386 -12.98 -19.22 26.05
N ILE A 387 -13.90 -20.18 26.11
CA ILE A 387 -15.26 -20.01 26.58
C ILE A 387 -15.36 -20.62 27.98
N THR A 388 -15.74 -19.81 28.96
CA THR A 388 -16.00 -20.25 30.34
C THR A 388 -17.51 -20.23 30.62
N PHE A 389 -17.95 -21.02 31.59
CA PHE A 389 -19.37 -21.26 31.85
C PHE A 389 -19.73 -21.02 33.31
N GLU A 390 -20.97 -20.63 33.56
CA GLU A 390 -21.42 -20.34 34.91
C GLU A 390 -21.51 -21.65 35.74
N GLY A 391 -21.21 -21.52 37.04
CA GLY A 391 -21.58 -22.53 38.05
C GLY A 391 -20.79 -23.84 38.07
N GLY A 392 -19.56 -23.89 37.55
CA GLY A 392 -18.76 -25.13 37.57
C GLY A 392 -19.37 -26.26 36.73
N THR A 393 -20.12 -25.89 35.71
CA THR A 393 -20.79 -26.85 34.82
C THR A 393 -19.76 -27.67 34.06
N HIS A 394 -19.78 -28.99 34.24
CA HIS A 394 -18.88 -29.89 33.52
C HIS A 394 -19.38 -30.08 32.09
N ILE A 395 -18.58 -29.66 31.11
CA ILE A 395 -18.91 -29.79 29.69
C ILE A 395 -18.57 -31.18 29.18
N SER A 396 -19.51 -31.75 28.43
CA SER A 396 -19.38 -33.07 27.80
C SER A 396 -18.83 -32.96 26.37
N TYR A 397 -18.34 -34.08 25.83
CA TYR A 397 -17.99 -34.16 24.41
C TYR A 397 -19.20 -33.96 23.48
N GLU A 398 -20.41 -34.25 23.94
CA GLU A 398 -21.66 -34.04 23.18
C GLU A 398 -21.89 -32.55 22.91
N PHE A 399 -21.61 -31.69 23.89
CA PHE A 399 -21.65 -30.24 23.73
C PHE A 399 -20.72 -29.76 22.60
N VAL A 400 -19.49 -30.30 22.52
CA VAL A 400 -18.53 -29.94 21.46
C VAL A 400 -19.07 -30.29 20.09
N GLY A 401 -19.69 -31.47 19.96
CA GLY A 401 -20.33 -31.90 18.72
C GLY A 401 -21.44 -30.95 18.29
N GLU A 402 -22.26 -30.49 19.23
CA GLU A 402 -23.35 -29.54 18.95
C GLU A 402 -22.81 -28.16 18.55
N LEU A 403 -21.83 -27.64 19.30
CA LEU A 403 -21.20 -26.35 18.98
C LEU A 403 -20.54 -26.37 17.60
N ASN A 404 -19.84 -27.44 17.24
CA ASN A 404 -19.28 -27.61 15.90
C ASN A 404 -20.36 -27.57 14.82
N ARG A 405 -21.49 -28.26 15.04
CA ARG A 405 -22.61 -28.27 14.08
C ARG A 405 -23.21 -26.87 13.90
N LEU A 406 -23.33 -26.10 14.98
CA LEU A 406 -23.82 -24.71 14.92
C LEU A 406 -22.85 -23.78 14.20
N ILE A 407 -21.54 -23.94 14.42
CA ILE A 407 -20.50 -23.22 13.68
C ILE A 407 -20.61 -23.55 12.18
N GLU A 408 -20.69 -24.83 11.82
CA GLU A 408 -20.86 -25.29 10.44
C GLU A 408 -22.12 -24.73 9.77
N ALA A 409 -23.25 -24.72 10.49
CA ALA A 409 -24.50 -24.16 9.99
C ALA A 409 -24.37 -22.64 9.73
N ARG A 410 -23.66 -21.91 10.60
CA ARG A 410 -23.45 -20.45 10.46
C ARG A 410 -22.52 -20.10 9.30
N ILE A 411 -21.56 -20.98 8.94
CA ILE A 411 -20.64 -20.77 7.80
C ILE A 411 -21.41 -20.54 6.49
N LEU A 412 -22.55 -21.20 6.30
CA LEU A 412 -23.35 -21.11 5.07
C LEU A 412 -24.22 -19.85 4.98
N LEU A 413 -24.30 -19.07 6.07
CA LEU A 413 -25.09 -17.85 6.13
C LEU A 413 -24.24 -16.62 5.74
N GLU A 414 -24.91 -15.52 5.39
CA GLU A 414 -24.25 -14.23 5.16
C GLU A 414 -23.43 -13.82 6.39
N GLY A 415 -22.16 -13.43 6.17
CA GLY A 415 -21.21 -13.12 7.24
C GLY A 415 -20.55 -14.32 7.92
N GLY A 416 -20.86 -15.56 7.49
CA GLY A 416 -20.33 -16.80 8.07
C GLY A 416 -18.89 -17.16 7.69
N THR A 417 -18.32 -16.53 6.66
CA THR A 417 -16.97 -16.80 6.14
C THR A 417 -15.84 -16.85 7.19
N PRO A 418 -15.77 -15.96 8.20
CA PRO A 418 -14.70 -15.99 9.20
C PRO A 418 -14.65 -17.30 9.98
N LEU A 419 -15.81 -17.94 10.20
CA LEU A 419 -15.92 -19.19 10.96
C LEU A 419 -15.25 -20.38 10.26
N GLN A 420 -14.98 -20.28 8.96
CA GLN A 420 -14.19 -21.31 8.25
C GLN A 420 -12.76 -21.44 8.79
N ALA A 421 -12.27 -20.44 9.53
CA ALA A 421 -10.94 -20.45 10.14
C ALA A 421 -10.86 -21.26 11.44
N VAL A 422 -11.99 -21.75 11.96
CA VAL A 422 -12.00 -22.66 13.11
C VAL A 422 -11.31 -23.96 12.71
N GLU A 423 -10.18 -24.24 13.36
CA GLU A 423 -9.37 -25.45 13.13
C GLU A 423 -9.86 -26.60 14.01
N SER A 424 -10.10 -26.32 15.29
CA SER A 424 -10.64 -27.32 16.21
C SER A 424 -11.40 -26.69 17.37
N VAL A 425 -12.29 -27.48 17.96
CA VAL A 425 -12.99 -27.16 19.20
C VAL A 425 -12.73 -28.29 20.19
N ALA A 426 -12.23 -27.95 21.38
CA ALA A 426 -11.83 -28.90 22.39
C ALA A 426 -12.34 -28.50 23.77
N VAL A 427 -12.57 -29.48 24.64
CA VAL A 427 -12.92 -29.28 26.05
C VAL A 427 -11.68 -29.49 26.91
N SER A 428 -11.56 -28.70 27.98
CA SER A 428 -10.45 -28.82 28.92
C SER A 428 -10.43 -30.18 29.66
N PRO A 429 -9.25 -30.65 30.11
CA PRO A 429 -9.16 -31.81 31.00
C PRO A 429 -9.80 -31.50 32.35
N GLY A 430 -11.12 -31.70 32.47
CA GLY A 430 -11.93 -31.30 33.64
C GLY A 430 -13.30 -30.76 33.27
N GLY A 431 -13.54 -30.39 32.00
CA GLY A 431 -14.85 -29.93 31.53
C GLY A 431 -15.16 -28.46 31.87
N ASP A 432 -14.21 -27.72 32.42
CA ASP A 432 -14.44 -26.36 32.94
C ASP A 432 -14.56 -25.29 31.84
N PHE A 433 -13.93 -25.52 30.68
CA PHE A 433 -13.93 -24.57 29.57
C PHE A 433 -13.83 -25.25 28.22
N VAL A 434 -14.22 -24.50 27.18
CA VAL A 434 -14.07 -24.88 25.78
C VAL A 434 -13.06 -23.97 25.11
N THR A 435 -12.15 -24.56 24.35
CA THR A 435 -11.19 -23.84 23.52
C THR A 435 -11.57 -24.01 22.05
N ILE A 436 -11.66 -22.90 21.33
CA ILE A 436 -11.77 -22.86 19.87
C ILE A 436 -10.42 -22.41 19.34
N GLN A 437 -9.70 -23.32 18.68
CA GLN A 437 -8.44 -23.02 18.02
C GLN A 437 -8.73 -22.53 16.60
N LEU A 438 -8.12 -21.40 16.22
CA LEU A 438 -8.19 -20.90 14.85
C LEU A 438 -6.89 -21.22 14.11
N LEU A 439 -6.98 -21.30 12.79
CA LEU A 439 -5.82 -21.35 11.92
C LEU A 439 -4.91 -20.14 12.20
N LYS A 440 -3.60 -20.38 12.25
CA LYS A 440 -2.63 -19.29 12.38
C LYS A 440 -2.69 -18.38 11.14
N PRO A 441 -2.74 -17.06 11.32
CA PRO A 441 -2.76 -16.14 10.20
C PRO A 441 -1.41 -16.17 9.47
N ARG A 442 -1.46 -16.25 8.13
CA ARG A 442 -0.30 -16.12 7.24
C ARG A 442 -0.47 -14.85 6.40
N VAL A 443 0.62 -14.22 5.99
CA VAL A 443 0.59 -13.04 5.11
C VAL A 443 0.83 -13.48 3.67
N PRO A 444 -0.05 -13.13 2.71
CA PRO A 444 0.20 -13.44 1.32
C PRO A 444 1.40 -12.62 0.83
N ARG A 445 2.30 -13.27 0.09
CA ARG A 445 3.40 -12.62 -0.61
C ARG A 445 2.96 -12.22 -2.01
N LEU A 446 3.56 -11.15 -2.54
CA LEU A 446 3.41 -10.79 -3.94
C LEU A 446 4.15 -11.81 -4.81
N MET A 447 3.40 -12.58 -5.59
CA MET A 447 3.95 -13.65 -6.43
C MET A 447 3.53 -13.46 -7.87
N GLU A 448 4.37 -13.91 -8.79
CA GLU A 448 4.06 -13.96 -10.21
C GLU A 448 3.05 -15.08 -10.47
N VAL A 449 1.84 -14.72 -10.90
CA VAL A 449 0.76 -15.68 -11.17
C VAL A 449 0.74 -16.04 -12.66
N LYS A 450 1.09 -15.06 -13.50
CA LYS A 450 1.28 -15.19 -14.94
C LYS A 450 2.48 -14.32 -15.33
N PRO A 451 3.09 -14.54 -16.51
CA PRO A 451 4.21 -13.72 -16.97
C PRO A 451 3.92 -12.24 -16.79
N ASP A 452 4.77 -11.59 -15.99
CA ASP A 452 4.71 -10.17 -15.72
C ASP A 452 3.42 -9.67 -15.02
N HIS A 453 2.69 -10.56 -14.35
CA HIS A 453 1.47 -10.26 -13.60
C HIS A 453 1.52 -10.87 -12.21
N PHE A 454 1.72 -10.00 -11.22
CA PHE A 454 1.91 -10.37 -9.83
C PHE A 454 0.68 -10.07 -9.00
N ALA A 455 0.34 -10.95 -8.05
CA ALA A 455 -0.74 -10.74 -7.10
C ALA A 455 -0.40 -11.29 -5.72
N SER A 456 -0.88 -10.62 -4.67
CA SER A 456 -0.72 -11.01 -3.27
C SER A 456 -2.00 -11.62 -2.73
N CYS A 457 -2.26 -12.89 -3.09
CA CYS A 457 -3.45 -13.60 -2.65
C CYS A 457 -3.18 -15.10 -2.47
N PHE A 458 -3.81 -15.69 -1.45
CA PHE A 458 -3.75 -17.12 -1.15
C PHE A 458 -4.39 -18.01 -2.24
N GLN A 459 -5.10 -17.44 -3.21
CA GLN A 459 -5.65 -18.20 -4.33
C GLN A 459 -4.59 -18.68 -5.31
N TYR A 460 -3.39 -18.08 -5.30
CA TYR A 460 -2.38 -18.27 -6.35
C TYR A 460 -1.08 -18.95 -5.88
N GLY A 461 -1.00 -19.44 -4.64
CA GLY A 461 0.15 -20.22 -4.15
C GLY A 461 -0.24 -21.26 -3.11
N GLY A 462 0.71 -22.16 -2.82
CA GLY A 462 0.54 -23.19 -1.80
C GLY A 462 0.66 -22.59 -0.40
N LEU A 463 -0.04 -23.14 0.59
CA LEU A 463 0.05 -22.69 1.99
C LEU A 463 1.51 -22.67 2.51
N GLU A 464 2.33 -23.61 2.03
CA GLU A 464 3.75 -23.76 2.35
C GLU A 464 4.62 -22.58 1.88
N ASP A 465 4.15 -21.76 0.93
CA ASP A 465 4.88 -20.62 0.39
C ASP A 465 4.83 -19.37 1.30
N TYR A 466 4.03 -19.42 2.38
CA TYR A 466 3.72 -18.26 3.22
C TYR A 466 4.23 -18.45 4.67
N PRO A 467 5.00 -17.48 5.21
CA PRO A 467 5.46 -17.55 6.59
C PRO A 467 4.30 -17.43 7.58
N GLU A 468 4.38 -18.18 8.69
CA GLU A 468 3.51 -17.96 9.83
C GLU A 468 3.83 -16.60 10.45
N LYS A 469 2.81 -15.80 10.77
CA LYS A 469 2.97 -14.56 11.53
C LYS A 469 2.32 -14.74 12.89
N GLU A 470 3.02 -14.34 13.95
CA GLU A 470 2.37 -14.21 15.25
C GLU A 470 1.30 -13.13 15.17
N PRO A 471 0.12 -13.34 15.76
CA PRO A 471 -0.92 -12.32 15.75
C PRO A 471 -0.42 -11.10 16.53
N GLN A 472 -0.66 -9.90 15.99
CA GLN A 472 -0.24 -8.67 16.66
C GLN A 472 -1.02 -8.56 17.98
N ALA A 473 -0.29 -8.56 19.10
CA ALA A 473 -0.85 -8.27 20.40
C ALA A 473 -1.51 -6.89 20.35
N ARG A 474 -2.83 -6.82 20.50
CA ARG A 474 -3.47 -5.56 20.86
C ARG A 474 -3.09 -5.29 22.30
N THR A 475 -2.48 -4.14 22.58
CA THR A 475 -2.43 -3.63 23.94
C THR A 475 -3.87 -3.52 24.43
N SER A 476 -4.26 -4.45 25.28
CA SER A 476 -5.57 -4.54 25.91
C SER A 476 -5.77 -3.33 26.81
N GLU A 477 -6.41 -2.28 26.33
CA GLU A 477 -6.97 -1.19 27.16
C GLU A 477 -7.97 -0.38 26.30
N GLU A 478 -9.06 -1.04 25.88
CA GLU A 478 -10.32 -0.38 25.52
C GLU A 478 -11.48 -1.15 26.21
N GLU A 479 -11.35 -1.34 27.52
CA GLU A 479 -12.49 -1.59 28.41
C GLU A 479 -12.25 -0.82 29.71
N SER A 480 -12.65 0.44 29.72
CA SER A 480 -12.98 1.20 30.93
C SER A 480 -14.11 2.17 30.63
#